data_AF-A0A943RLD3-F1
#
_entry.id   AF-A0A943RLD3-F1
#
_cell.length_a   1.000
_cell.length_b   1.000
_cell.length_c   1.000
_cell.angle_alpha   90.00
_cell.angle_beta   90.00
_cell.angle_gamma   90.00
#
_symmetry.space_group_name_H-M   'P 1'
#
loop_
_entity.id
_entity.type
_entity.pdbx_description
1 polymer ?
#
loop_
_entity_poly.entity_id
_entity_poly.type
_entity_poly.pdbx_seq_one_letter_code
_entity_poly.pdbx_strand_id
1 'polypeptide(L)'
;MTDSEIKAAIEDLLGAPVDRLNKFMGYVTLENGDMYSVDFTQIEVVAINLDGEIVAYKDAGVSGIDTEISGLKAGTLLSNGLVTARNTHTADRSGKITVKSTLNSDLDLYTVYQVTDKTSGAIDKMELKDETSVSSGNYVAEGETLVVTVKAGYSCTISVDGDEEYIEFSDEAQTVEVEVTGTVVFTADEMTVVKDSQALNAAIAAGKETIVLGDGEYQLDTTISSDVTIIGNGKSVMKYSAVNVGAESALCANACTVTVSDVNFKSVSGGAWAIVTTGDADSIVKVYDCTFTGFDTPFYFNNGGGEIIGCTFTDCHKSSIQDLSSVLTVEDCRFDEGQNVFYVNDVKVQNMVKTDGCAVARIYEP
;
A
#
# COMPACT_ATOMS: atom_id res chain seq x y z
N MET A 1 14.82 41.72 -27.84
CA MET A 1 16.20 41.81 -28.36
C MET A 1 16.61 43.27 -28.50
N THR A 2 17.86 43.58 -28.18
CA THR A 2 18.51 44.87 -28.41
C THR A 2 18.83 45.07 -29.90
N ASP A 3 19.06 46.31 -30.33
CA ASP A 3 19.42 46.62 -31.72
C ASP A 3 20.70 45.89 -32.15
N SER A 4 21.68 45.75 -31.25
CA SER A 4 22.94 45.06 -31.54
C SER A 4 22.74 43.55 -31.73
N GLU A 5 21.87 42.91 -30.94
CA GLU A 5 21.52 41.49 -31.12
C GLU A 5 20.77 41.25 -32.44
N ILE A 6 19.86 42.15 -32.81
CA ILE A 6 19.11 42.07 -34.08
C ILE A 6 20.06 42.25 -35.27
N LYS A 7 20.99 43.22 -35.20
CA LYS A 7 22.01 43.40 -36.24
C LYS A 7 22.86 42.15 -36.40
N ALA A 8 23.43 41.64 -35.31
CA ALA A 8 24.30 40.46 -35.35
C ALA A 8 23.59 39.23 -35.95
N ALA A 9 22.33 38.99 -35.61
CA ALA A 9 21.55 37.88 -36.18
C ALA A 9 21.29 38.05 -37.69
N ILE A 10 21.02 39.28 -38.15
CA ILE A 10 20.82 39.58 -39.58
C ILE A 10 22.15 39.49 -40.34
N GLU A 11 23.26 39.96 -39.75
CA GLU A 11 24.61 39.86 -40.32
C GLU A 11 25.00 38.41 -40.54
N ASP A 12 24.72 37.54 -39.58
CA ASP A 12 24.97 36.10 -39.69
C ASP A 12 24.10 35.45 -40.78
N LEU A 13 22.82 35.81 -40.86
CA LEU A 13 21.89 35.27 -41.86
C LEU A 13 22.22 35.71 -43.30
N LEU A 14 22.62 36.97 -43.48
CA LEU A 14 22.86 37.57 -44.81
C LEU A 14 24.34 37.58 -45.21
N GLY A 15 25.25 37.28 -44.29
CA GLY A 15 26.70 37.23 -44.53
C GLY A 15 27.34 38.59 -44.79
N ALA A 16 26.72 39.69 -44.34
CA ALA A 16 27.18 41.05 -44.60
C ALA A 16 26.83 42.01 -43.44
N PRO A 17 27.69 43.00 -43.12
CA PRO A 17 27.46 43.93 -42.02
C PRO A 17 26.20 44.78 -42.17
N VAL A 18 25.50 45.04 -41.06
CA VAL A 18 24.27 45.83 -41.01
C VAL A 18 24.58 47.28 -40.61
N ASP A 19 24.46 48.20 -41.57
CA ASP A 19 24.62 49.64 -41.35
C ASP A 19 23.50 50.20 -40.47
N ARG A 20 22.22 49.98 -40.86
CA ARG A 20 21.08 50.61 -40.18
C ARG A 20 19.86 49.69 -40.09
N LEU A 21 19.26 49.65 -38.90
CA LEU A 21 17.93 49.08 -38.66
C LEU A 21 16.89 50.21 -38.71
N ASN A 22 15.88 50.09 -39.57
CA ASN A 22 14.71 50.97 -39.54
C ASN A 22 13.48 50.20 -39.10
N LYS A 23 13.30 50.12 -37.76
CA LYS A 23 12.18 49.39 -37.16
C LYS A 23 10.81 49.97 -37.48
N PHE A 24 10.72 51.28 -37.70
CA PHE A 24 9.46 51.95 -38.01
C PHE A 24 8.98 51.64 -39.44
N MET A 25 9.92 51.53 -40.38
CA MET A 25 9.59 51.25 -41.78
C MET A 25 9.74 49.78 -42.18
N GLY A 26 10.14 48.91 -41.26
CA GLY A 26 10.20 47.46 -41.52
C GLY A 26 11.32 47.05 -42.47
N TYR A 27 12.49 47.69 -42.43
CA TYR A 27 13.63 47.28 -43.25
C TYR A 27 14.99 47.41 -42.53
N VAL A 28 15.95 46.64 -43.03
CA VAL A 28 17.37 46.74 -42.71
C VAL A 28 18.16 47.20 -43.94
N THR A 29 19.18 48.03 -43.72
CA THR A 29 20.14 48.45 -44.74
C THR A 29 21.50 47.85 -44.39
N LEU A 30 22.09 47.11 -45.32
CA LEU A 30 23.44 46.58 -45.22
C LEU A 30 24.48 47.66 -45.60
N GLU A 31 25.73 47.49 -45.18
CA GLU A 31 26.81 48.44 -45.53
C GLU A 31 27.08 48.53 -47.04
N ASN A 32 26.71 47.50 -47.81
CA ASN A 32 26.78 47.52 -49.27
C ASN A 32 25.63 48.31 -49.93
N GLY A 33 24.69 48.84 -49.16
CA GLY A 33 23.54 49.63 -49.62
C GLY A 33 22.28 48.81 -49.92
N ASP A 34 22.34 47.48 -49.85
CA ASP A 34 21.17 46.62 -50.09
C ASP A 34 20.16 46.77 -48.94
N MET A 35 18.88 46.69 -49.30
CA MET A 35 17.77 46.82 -48.37
C MET A 35 16.94 45.55 -48.34
N TYR A 36 16.70 45.03 -47.14
CA TYR A 36 15.84 43.86 -46.92
C TYR A 36 14.66 44.25 -46.04
N SER A 37 13.46 43.82 -46.42
CA SER A 37 12.29 43.94 -45.58
C SER A 37 12.44 43.02 -44.37
N VAL A 38 12.18 43.54 -43.18
CA VAL A 38 12.26 42.80 -41.92
C VAL A 38 11.02 43.16 -41.10
N ASP A 39 10.29 42.14 -40.66
CA ASP A 39 9.24 42.33 -39.68
C ASP A 39 9.87 42.44 -38.29
N PHE A 40 9.78 43.62 -37.69
CA PHE A 40 10.28 43.88 -36.34
C PHE A 40 9.19 43.76 -35.28
N THR A 41 7.99 43.32 -35.66
CA THR A 41 6.91 43.05 -34.71
C THR A 41 7.37 41.95 -33.78
N GLN A 42 7.56 42.29 -32.51
CA GLN A 42 7.90 41.29 -31.51
C GLN A 42 6.68 40.40 -31.29
N ILE A 43 6.84 39.11 -31.57
CA ILE A 43 5.84 38.11 -31.26
C ILE A 43 5.98 37.77 -29.78
N GLU A 44 4.88 37.87 -29.04
CA GLU A 44 4.82 37.41 -27.67
C GLU A 44 5.07 35.90 -27.65
N VAL A 45 5.92 35.42 -26.75
CA VAL A 45 6.22 33.99 -26.59
C VAL A 45 5.71 33.53 -25.24
N VAL A 46 5.17 32.32 -25.21
CA VAL A 46 4.69 31.65 -24.01
C VAL A 46 5.57 30.44 -23.72
N ALA A 47 5.77 30.17 -22.43
CA ALA A 47 6.53 29.02 -21.96
C ALA A 47 5.65 27.76 -21.94
N ILE A 48 6.30 26.62 -22.17
CA ILE A 48 5.73 25.31 -21.87
C ILE A 48 6.53 24.76 -20.71
N ASN A 49 5.88 24.61 -19.56
CA ASN A 49 6.45 24.02 -18.37
C ASN A 49 6.08 22.54 -18.29
N LEU A 50 7.04 21.71 -17.89
CA LEU A 50 6.82 20.32 -17.52
C LEU A 50 7.33 20.15 -16.09
N ASP A 51 6.43 19.76 -15.18
CA ASP A 51 6.77 19.48 -13.78
C ASP A 51 7.52 20.65 -13.10
N GLY A 52 7.12 21.89 -13.46
CA GLY A 52 7.71 23.13 -12.94
C GLY A 52 8.96 23.64 -13.69
N GLU A 53 9.45 22.92 -14.69
CA GLU A 53 10.61 23.33 -15.50
C GLU A 53 10.21 23.78 -16.91
N ILE A 54 10.78 24.89 -17.40
CA ILE A 54 10.55 25.34 -18.78
C ILE A 54 11.28 24.40 -19.74
N VAL A 55 10.52 23.71 -20.60
CA VAL A 55 11.05 22.75 -21.58
C VAL A 55 11.00 23.26 -23.03
N ALA A 56 10.13 24.23 -23.32
CA ALA A 56 10.02 24.82 -24.65
C ALA A 56 9.37 26.20 -24.61
N TYR A 57 9.46 26.92 -25.73
CA TYR A 57 8.73 28.17 -25.98
C TYR A 57 7.89 28.04 -27.25
N LYS A 58 6.78 28.78 -27.29
CA LYS A 58 5.91 28.87 -28.46
C LYS A 58 5.47 30.31 -28.69
N ASP A 59 5.38 30.71 -29.96
CA ASP A 59 4.78 31.98 -30.35
C ASP A 59 3.29 32.03 -29.95
N ALA A 60 2.92 33.06 -29.18
CA ALA A 60 1.56 33.27 -28.68
C ALA A 60 0.61 33.64 -29.82
N GLY A 61 -0.60 33.07 -29.81
CA GLY A 61 -1.64 33.34 -30.80
C GLY A 61 -1.36 32.79 -32.20
N VAL A 62 -0.22 32.15 -32.43
CA VAL A 62 0.15 31.59 -33.73
C VAL A 62 -0.41 30.18 -33.90
N SER A 63 -0.98 29.90 -35.07
CA SER A 63 -1.51 28.58 -35.45
C SER A 63 -0.64 27.92 -36.52
N GLY A 64 -0.65 26.59 -36.56
CA GLY A 64 0.06 25.81 -37.59
C GLY A 64 1.57 25.62 -37.38
N ILE A 65 2.12 26.10 -36.26
CA ILE A 65 3.47 25.78 -35.80
C ILE A 65 3.33 24.84 -34.62
N ASP A 66 3.88 23.63 -34.71
CA ASP A 66 3.87 22.63 -33.64
C ASP A 66 5.14 22.78 -32.79
N THR A 67 5.02 22.53 -31.48
CA THR A 67 6.18 22.52 -30.56
C THR A 67 6.36 21.11 -30.02
N GLU A 68 7.58 20.56 -30.10
CA GLU A 68 7.90 19.23 -29.58
C GLU A 68 8.54 19.31 -28.18
N ILE A 69 8.05 18.47 -27.27
CA ILE A 69 8.70 18.13 -26.01
C ILE A 69 9.36 16.77 -26.22
N SER A 70 10.66 16.63 -25.91
CA SER A 70 11.47 15.43 -26.17
C SER A 70 12.20 14.99 -24.90
N GLY A 71 12.68 13.74 -24.88
CA GLY A 71 13.46 13.19 -23.76
C GLY A 71 12.62 12.49 -22.70
N LEU A 72 11.32 12.30 -22.97
CA LEU A 72 10.42 11.55 -22.09
C LEU A 72 10.64 10.05 -22.23
N LYS A 73 10.22 9.27 -21.23
CA LYS A 73 10.07 7.83 -21.41
C LYS A 73 8.90 7.57 -22.37
N ALA A 74 9.01 6.52 -23.19
CA ALA A 74 7.91 6.13 -24.06
C ALA A 74 6.68 5.75 -23.21
N GLY A 75 5.50 6.25 -23.60
CA GLY A 75 4.26 6.01 -22.86
C GLY A 75 3.99 6.95 -21.68
N THR A 76 4.92 7.85 -21.33
CA THR A 76 4.66 8.89 -20.31
C THR A 76 3.39 9.67 -20.65
N LEU A 77 2.53 9.85 -19.66
CA LEU A 77 1.29 10.62 -19.79
C LEU A 77 1.50 12.00 -19.17
N LEU A 78 1.13 13.04 -19.92
CA LEU A 78 1.11 14.42 -19.44
C LEU A 78 -0.31 14.97 -19.41
N SER A 79 -0.66 15.77 -18.41
CA SER A 79 -1.92 16.53 -18.39
C SER A 79 -1.65 18.02 -18.15
N ASN A 80 -2.63 18.86 -18.43
CA ASN A 80 -2.60 20.29 -18.09
C ASN A 80 -3.30 20.62 -16.77
N GLY A 81 -3.32 19.70 -15.83
CA GLY A 81 -3.92 19.90 -14.52
C GLY A 81 -3.61 18.76 -13.56
N LEU A 82 -3.55 19.06 -12.27
CA LEU A 82 -3.15 18.13 -11.22
C LEU A 82 -4.02 16.87 -11.17
N VAL A 83 -5.30 16.97 -11.56
CA VAL A 83 -6.23 15.84 -11.72
C VAL A 83 -7.02 15.97 -13.02
N THR A 84 -7.07 14.90 -13.83
CA THR A 84 -7.88 14.86 -15.07
C THR A 84 -8.46 13.49 -15.36
N ALA A 85 -9.61 13.43 -16.03
CA ALA A 85 -10.25 12.16 -16.41
C ALA A 85 -9.97 11.71 -17.85
N ARG A 86 -9.72 12.65 -18.77
CA ARG A 86 -9.72 12.36 -20.23
C ARG A 86 -8.72 13.15 -21.08
N ASN A 87 -7.96 14.07 -20.49
CA ASN A 87 -7.09 14.97 -21.25
C ASN A 87 -5.61 14.70 -20.95
N THR A 88 -5.13 13.54 -21.40
CA THR A 88 -3.71 13.20 -21.33
C THR A 88 -3.07 13.16 -22.71
N HIS A 89 -1.82 13.61 -22.78
CA HIS A 89 -0.94 13.48 -23.93
C HIS A 89 0.03 12.33 -23.66
N THR A 90 0.10 11.36 -24.56
CA THR A 90 1.01 10.22 -24.42
C THR A 90 2.27 10.43 -25.23
N ALA A 91 3.42 10.29 -24.58
CA ALA A 91 4.71 10.28 -25.26
C ALA A 91 4.81 9.08 -26.20
N ASP A 92 5.19 9.34 -27.44
CA ASP A 92 5.34 8.30 -28.44
C ASP A 92 6.51 7.34 -28.12
N ARG A 93 6.75 6.35 -29.00
CA ARG A 93 7.84 5.38 -28.83
C ARG A 93 9.24 6.00 -28.80
N SER A 94 9.38 7.25 -29.26
CA SER A 94 10.62 8.01 -29.27
C SER A 94 10.74 8.95 -28.06
N GLY A 95 9.76 8.94 -27.14
CA GLY A 95 9.76 9.82 -25.98
C GLY A 95 9.37 11.25 -26.30
N LYS A 96 8.50 11.46 -27.30
CA LYS A 96 8.10 12.79 -27.76
C LYS A 96 6.61 13.05 -27.62
N ILE A 97 6.27 14.30 -27.32
CA ILE A 97 4.90 14.85 -27.35
C ILE A 97 4.89 16.11 -28.20
N THR A 98 3.87 16.25 -29.06
CA THR A 98 3.69 17.42 -29.91
C THR A 98 2.53 18.28 -29.40
N VAL A 99 2.82 19.54 -29.07
CA VAL A 99 1.83 20.55 -28.68
C VAL A 99 1.34 21.29 -29.94
N LYS A 100 0.16 20.89 -30.41
CA LYS A 100 -0.47 21.37 -31.67
C LYS A 100 -1.43 22.54 -31.51
N SER A 101 -1.78 22.91 -30.28
CA SER A 101 -2.72 23.99 -30.00
C SER A 101 -2.05 25.36 -30.11
N THR A 102 -2.83 26.35 -30.54
CA THR A 102 -2.48 27.76 -30.35
C THR A 102 -2.53 28.07 -28.85
N LEU A 103 -1.46 28.63 -28.32
CA LEU A 103 -1.35 29.05 -26.93
C LEU A 103 -1.39 30.57 -26.84
N ASN A 104 -2.10 31.12 -25.85
CA ASN A 104 -2.13 32.57 -25.57
C ASN A 104 -1.61 32.90 -24.17
N SER A 105 -1.17 31.88 -23.43
CA SER A 105 -0.58 31.95 -22.10
C SER A 105 0.39 30.78 -21.97
N ASP A 106 1.20 30.81 -20.91
CA ASP A 106 2.03 29.67 -20.53
C ASP A 106 1.17 28.40 -20.37
N LEU A 107 1.78 27.26 -20.69
CA LEU A 107 1.18 25.93 -20.59
C LEU A 107 1.95 25.12 -19.55
N ASP A 108 1.30 24.83 -18.44
CA ASP A 108 1.82 23.90 -17.44
C ASP A 108 1.36 22.49 -17.76
N LEU A 109 2.31 21.57 -17.85
CA LEU A 109 2.10 20.15 -18.01
C LEU A 109 2.69 19.41 -16.82
N TYR A 110 1.98 18.36 -16.41
CA TYR A 110 2.37 17.50 -15.31
C TYR A 110 2.50 16.07 -15.81
N THR A 111 3.56 15.37 -15.43
CA THR A 111 3.61 13.92 -15.51
C THR A 111 2.53 13.36 -14.61
N VAL A 112 1.68 12.48 -15.14
CA VAL A 112 0.53 11.93 -14.41
C VAL A 112 0.45 10.42 -14.45
N TYR A 113 -0.13 9.85 -13.39
CA TYR A 113 -0.37 8.42 -13.26
C TYR A 113 -1.84 8.12 -13.00
N GLN A 114 -2.32 6.99 -13.52
CA GLN A 114 -3.72 6.61 -13.37
C GLN A 114 -3.98 6.11 -11.95
N VAL A 115 -5.11 6.52 -11.40
CA VAL A 115 -5.64 6.00 -10.14
C VAL A 115 -6.80 5.06 -10.44
N THR A 116 -6.73 3.83 -9.92
CA THR A 116 -7.75 2.80 -10.15
C THR A 116 -8.28 2.26 -8.84
N ASP A 117 -9.57 2.47 -8.60
CA ASP A 117 -10.30 1.84 -7.50
C ASP A 117 -10.98 0.55 -7.99
N LYS A 118 -10.59 -0.59 -7.41
CA LYS A 118 -11.21 -1.93 -7.60
C LYS A 118 -11.85 -2.47 -6.32
N THR A 119 -12.03 -1.63 -5.31
CA THR A 119 -12.44 -2.02 -3.95
C THR A 119 -13.94 -2.35 -3.81
N SER A 120 -14.69 -2.37 -4.92
CA SER A 120 -16.14 -2.61 -4.93
C SER A 120 -16.94 -1.74 -3.96
N GLY A 121 -16.47 -0.50 -3.70
CA GLY A 121 -17.14 0.48 -2.86
C GLY A 121 -16.62 0.57 -1.42
N ALA A 122 -15.48 -0.05 -1.10
CA ALA A 122 -14.83 0.10 0.20
C ALA A 122 -14.28 1.51 0.43
N ILE A 123 -13.86 2.22 -0.63
CA ILE A 123 -13.40 3.61 -0.52
C ILE A 123 -14.62 4.52 -0.32
N ASP A 124 -14.59 5.31 0.76
CA ASP A 124 -15.59 6.35 1.04
C ASP A 124 -15.23 7.68 0.37
N LYS A 125 -13.94 8.03 0.43
CA LYS A 125 -13.42 9.30 -0.07
C LYS A 125 -12.02 9.12 -0.64
N MET A 126 -11.73 9.83 -1.72
CA MET A 126 -10.40 9.92 -2.33
C MET A 126 -10.20 11.35 -2.84
N GLU A 127 -9.18 12.02 -2.36
CA GLU A 127 -8.89 13.42 -2.68
C GLU A 127 -7.40 13.74 -2.61
N LEU A 128 -6.99 14.89 -3.10
CA LEU A 128 -5.67 15.46 -2.83
C LEU A 128 -5.68 16.20 -1.49
N LYS A 129 -4.50 16.60 -1.00
CA LYS A 129 -4.35 17.40 0.23
C LYS A 129 -5.08 18.74 0.21
N ASP A 130 -5.36 19.29 -0.97
CA ASP A 130 -6.15 20.51 -1.15
C ASP A 130 -7.67 20.25 -1.28
N GLU A 131 -8.11 19.02 -0.97
CA GLU A 131 -9.49 18.53 -1.04
C GLU A 131 -10.04 18.38 -2.48
N THR A 132 -9.18 18.46 -3.51
CA THR A 132 -9.57 18.13 -4.88
C THR A 132 -9.96 16.65 -4.98
N SER A 133 -11.23 16.39 -5.30
CA SER A 133 -11.73 15.02 -5.39
C SER A 133 -11.08 14.25 -6.54
N VAL A 134 -10.71 13.00 -6.26
CA VAL A 134 -10.16 12.05 -7.23
C VAL A 134 -11.12 10.87 -7.33
N SER A 135 -11.30 10.35 -8.54
CA SER A 135 -12.14 9.19 -8.81
C SER A 135 -11.38 8.14 -9.61
N SER A 136 -11.83 6.89 -9.54
CA SER A 136 -11.32 5.79 -10.37
C SER A 136 -11.28 6.18 -11.85
N GLY A 137 -10.13 5.95 -12.49
CA GLY A 137 -9.86 6.33 -13.87
C GLY A 137 -9.36 7.77 -14.06
N ASN A 138 -9.25 8.58 -12.99
CA ASN A 138 -8.53 9.84 -13.05
C ASN A 138 -7.02 9.62 -13.14
N TYR A 139 -6.34 10.65 -13.61
CA TYR A 139 -4.89 10.76 -13.67
C TYR A 139 -4.47 11.87 -12.73
N VAL A 140 -3.51 11.60 -11.87
CA VAL A 140 -3.01 12.50 -10.82
C VAL A 140 -1.54 12.80 -11.07
N ALA A 141 -1.13 14.06 -10.85
CA ALA A 141 0.24 14.51 -11.05
C ALA A 141 1.24 13.78 -10.13
N GLU A 142 2.45 13.55 -10.66
CA GLU A 142 3.57 12.97 -9.93
C GLU A 142 3.93 13.86 -8.72
N GLY A 143 4.19 13.23 -7.57
CA GLY A 143 4.52 13.89 -6.32
C GLY A 143 3.31 14.43 -5.53
N GLU A 144 2.09 14.39 -6.10
CA GLU A 144 0.89 14.70 -5.33
C GLU A 144 0.61 13.62 -4.29
N THR A 145 -0.06 13.99 -3.19
CA THR A 145 -0.47 13.03 -2.16
C THR A 145 -1.97 12.79 -2.21
N LEU A 146 -2.36 11.54 -2.44
CA LEU A 146 -3.73 11.07 -2.28
C LEU A 146 -4.04 10.86 -0.80
N VAL A 147 -5.13 11.45 -0.33
CA VAL A 147 -5.74 11.19 0.98
C VAL A 147 -6.95 10.29 0.73
N VAL A 148 -6.90 9.05 1.21
CA VAL A 148 -7.90 8.03 0.93
C VAL A 148 -8.52 7.54 2.21
N THR A 149 -9.85 7.65 2.30
CA THR A 149 -10.63 7.14 3.42
C THR A 149 -11.30 5.83 3.03
N VAL A 150 -10.93 4.75 3.72
CA VAL A 150 -11.51 3.41 3.58
C VAL A 150 -12.59 3.23 4.64
N LYS A 151 -13.73 2.65 4.26
CA LYS A 151 -14.83 2.34 5.18
C LYS A 151 -14.41 1.28 6.19
N ALA A 152 -15.01 1.37 7.37
CA ALA A 152 -14.94 0.30 8.37
C ALA A 152 -15.35 -1.06 7.78
N GLY A 153 -14.70 -2.14 8.24
CA GLY A 153 -15.05 -3.50 7.84
C GLY A 153 -14.52 -3.91 6.46
N TYR A 154 -13.54 -3.19 5.92
CA TYR A 154 -12.77 -3.62 4.76
C TYR A 154 -11.29 -3.67 5.08
N SER A 155 -10.61 -4.68 4.55
CA SER A 155 -9.16 -4.62 4.39
C SER A 155 -8.87 -3.95 3.07
N CYS A 156 -7.87 -3.07 3.01
CA CYS A 156 -7.51 -2.41 1.76
C CYS A 156 -6.02 -2.58 1.47
N THR A 157 -5.72 -3.07 0.27
CA THR A 157 -4.37 -3.14 -0.28
C THR A 157 -4.18 -2.03 -1.31
N ILE A 158 -3.12 -1.27 -1.16
CA ILE A 158 -2.71 -0.18 -2.06
C ILE A 158 -1.41 -0.58 -2.74
N SER A 159 -1.36 -0.43 -4.07
CA SER A 159 -0.14 -0.67 -4.85
C SER A 159 0.21 0.53 -5.72
N VAL A 160 1.51 0.79 -5.85
CA VAL A 160 2.08 1.81 -6.73
C VAL A 160 2.99 1.11 -7.73
N ASP A 161 2.67 1.21 -9.02
CA ASP A 161 3.32 0.47 -10.11
C ASP A 161 3.39 -1.07 -9.92
N GLY A 162 2.49 -1.61 -9.09
CA GLY A 162 2.37 -3.03 -8.80
C GLY A 162 3.11 -3.48 -7.54
N ASP A 163 3.90 -2.62 -6.90
CA ASP A 163 4.48 -2.89 -5.58
C ASP A 163 3.43 -2.57 -4.50
N GLU A 164 3.12 -3.53 -3.63
CA GLU A 164 2.17 -3.36 -2.53
C GLU A 164 2.82 -2.53 -1.41
N GLU A 165 2.19 -1.41 -1.06
CA GLU A 165 2.77 -0.42 -0.15
C GLU A 165 2.02 -0.36 1.20
N TYR A 166 0.73 -0.69 1.21
CA TYR A 166 -0.10 -0.56 2.41
C TYR A 166 -1.21 -1.60 2.48
N ILE A 167 -1.36 -2.24 3.64
CA ILE A 167 -2.46 -3.11 4.00
C ILE A 167 -2.93 -2.73 5.40
N GLU A 168 -4.18 -2.32 5.55
CA GLU A 168 -4.76 -2.02 6.87
C GLU A 168 -6.11 -2.70 7.08
N PHE A 169 -6.35 -3.09 8.33
CA PHE A 169 -7.55 -3.74 8.83
C PHE A 169 -8.12 -2.88 9.95
N SER A 170 -9.39 -2.49 9.87
CA SER A 170 -10.04 -1.81 10.99
C SER A 170 -11.55 -2.03 11.06
N ASP A 171 -12.06 -2.04 12.28
CA ASP A 171 -13.49 -1.96 12.57
C ASP A 171 -14.03 -0.51 12.52
N GLU A 172 -13.14 0.45 12.26
CA GLU A 172 -13.43 1.86 12.07
C GLU A 172 -12.96 2.31 10.67
N ALA A 173 -13.45 3.46 10.21
CA ALA A 173 -12.99 4.03 8.95
C ALA A 173 -11.56 4.55 9.14
N GLN A 174 -10.68 4.25 8.18
CA GLN A 174 -9.28 4.65 8.24
C GLN A 174 -8.95 5.62 7.11
N THR A 175 -7.99 6.50 7.35
CA THR A 175 -7.50 7.44 6.34
C THR A 175 -6.00 7.27 6.20
N VAL A 176 -5.56 7.05 4.95
CA VAL A 176 -4.16 6.85 4.59
C VAL A 176 -3.74 7.87 3.55
N GLU A 177 -2.48 8.27 3.62
CA GLU A 177 -1.83 9.14 2.65
C GLU A 177 -0.93 8.30 1.72
N VAL A 178 -1.05 8.51 0.41
CA VAL A 178 -0.27 7.80 -0.63
C VAL A 178 0.36 8.82 -1.56
N GLU A 179 1.68 8.80 -1.69
CA GLU A 179 2.39 9.64 -2.66
C GLU A 179 2.27 9.04 -4.07
N VAL A 180 1.91 9.86 -5.05
CA VAL A 180 1.75 9.42 -6.44
C VAL A 180 3.09 9.47 -7.16
N THR A 181 3.81 8.35 -7.17
CA THR A 181 5.06 8.19 -7.95
C THR A 181 4.90 7.26 -9.15
N GLY A 182 3.71 6.67 -9.32
CA GLY A 182 3.40 5.61 -10.27
C GLY A 182 1.90 5.36 -10.35
N THR A 183 1.49 4.37 -11.15
CA THR A 183 0.07 3.96 -11.27
C THR A 183 -0.43 3.41 -9.95
N VAL A 184 -1.48 4.03 -9.39
CA VAL A 184 -2.02 3.64 -8.09
C VAL A 184 -3.23 2.74 -8.27
N VAL A 185 -3.24 1.57 -7.61
CA VAL A 185 -4.37 0.63 -7.63
C VAL A 185 -4.78 0.27 -6.21
N PHE A 186 -6.07 0.43 -5.94
CA PHE A 186 -6.71 0.03 -4.69
C PHE A 186 -7.51 -1.26 -4.88
N THR A 187 -7.31 -2.21 -3.97
CA THR A 187 -8.12 -3.42 -3.85
C THR A 187 -8.58 -3.58 -2.40
N ALA A 188 -9.71 -4.24 -2.19
CA ALA A 188 -10.24 -4.44 -0.86
C ALA A 188 -11.07 -5.70 -0.77
N ASP A 189 -11.04 -6.31 0.41
CA ASP A 189 -11.87 -7.45 0.77
C ASP A 189 -12.76 -7.10 1.96
N GLU A 190 -14.03 -7.48 1.87
CA GLU A 190 -15.01 -7.28 2.93
C GLU A 190 -14.68 -8.18 4.13
N MET A 191 -14.76 -7.61 5.34
CA MET A 191 -14.46 -8.29 6.59
C MET A 191 -15.68 -8.39 7.49
N THR A 192 -15.72 -9.43 8.32
CA THR A 192 -16.75 -9.54 9.35
C THR A 192 -16.24 -8.98 10.67
N VAL A 193 -16.68 -7.77 11.01
CA VAL A 193 -16.36 -7.13 12.30
C VAL A 193 -17.30 -7.63 13.40
N VAL A 194 -16.75 -8.08 14.52
CA VAL A 194 -17.52 -8.58 15.68
C VAL A 194 -17.11 -7.89 16.98
N LYS A 195 -18.10 -7.52 17.79
CA LYS A 195 -17.89 -6.74 19.05
C LYS A 195 -18.22 -7.51 20.32
N ASP A 196 -18.64 -8.76 20.19
CA ASP A 196 -18.93 -9.64 21.31
C ASP A 196 -18.81 -11.12 20.92
N SER A 197 -18.90 -11.99 21.92
CA SER A 197 -18.78 -13.44 21.76
C SER A 197 -19.92 -14.03 20.91
N GLN A 198 -21.14 -13.47 20.98
CA GLN A 198 -22.27 -13.99 20.21
C GLN A 198 -22.05 -13.75 18.71
N ALA A 199 -21.60 -12.55 18.34
CA ALA A 199 -21.26 -12.20 16.97
C ALA A 199 -20.07 -13.02 16.45
N LEU A 200 -19.03 -13.23 17.27
CA LEU A 200 -17.89 -14.09 16.91
C LEU A 200 -18.34 -15.53 16.59
N ASN A 201 -19.10 -16.16 17.48
CA ASN A 201 -19.58 -17.53 17.25
C ASN A 201 -20.54 -17.62 16.06
N ALA A 202 -21.38 -16.60 15.84
CA ALA A 202 -22.22 -16.53 14.65
C ALA A 202 -21.41 -16.41 13.35
N ALA A 203 -20.32 -15.63 13.35
CA ALA A 203 -19.43 -15.50 12.19
C ALA A 203 -18.69 -16.80 11.87
N ILE A 204 -18.17 -17.49 12.90
CA ILE A 204 -17.55 -18.82 12.76
C ILE A 204 -18.55 -19.84 12.22
N ALA A 205 -19.77 -19.90 12.78
CA ALA A 205 -20.82 -20.81 12.33
C ALA A 205 -21.29 -20.52 10.89
N ALA A 206 -21.22 -19.26 10.45
CA ALA A 206 -21.52 -18.85 9.08
C ALA A 206 -20.37 -19.13 8.10
N GLY A 207 -19.22 -19.64 8.56
CA GLY A 207 -18.06 -19.93 7.71
C GLY A 207 -17.40 -18.67 7.14
N LYS A 208 -17.35 -17.58 7.92
CA LYS A 208 -16.65 -16.36 7.50
C LYS A 208 -15.15 -16.59 7.44
N GLU A 209 -14.52 -16.20 6.33
CA GLU A 209 -13.09 -16.40 6.09
C GLU A 209 -12.22 -15.43 6.89
N THR A 210 -12.64 -14.16 7.04
CA THR A 210 -11.92 -13.14 7.82
C THR A 210 -12.84 -12.46 8.83
N ILE A 211 -12.43 -12.49 10.10
CA ILE A 211 -13.15 -11.93 11.25
C ILE A 211 -12.23 -10.95 11.97
N VAL A 212 -12.72 -9.72 12.16
CA VAL A 212 -12.00 -8.68 12.93
C VAL A 212 -12.68 -8.48 14.27
N LEU A 213 -11.91 -8.54 15.35
CA LEU A 213 -12.36 -8.32 16.71
C LEU A 213 -12.20 -6.84 17.06
N GLY A 214 -13.24 -6.22 17.60
CA GLY A 214 -13.14 -4.93 18.27
C GLY A 214 -12.54 -5.02 19.68
N ASP A 215 -12.58 -3.90 20.41
CA ASP A 215 -12.22 -3.84 21.83
C ASP A 215 -13.21 -4.69 22.65
N GLY A 216 -12.71 -5.70 23.37
CA GLY A 216 -13.58 -6.51 24.21
C GLY A 216 -13.03 -7.86 24.60
N GLU A 217 -13.89 -8.64 25.26
CA GLU A 217 -13.59 -10.00 25.69
C GLU A 217 -14.46 -10.99 24.90
N TYR A 218 -13.83 -12.05 24.41
CA TYR A 218 -14.40 -13.00 23.47
C TYR A 218 -14.27 -14.43 23.99
N GLN A 219 -15.27 -15.25 23.74
CA GLN A 219 -15.27 -16.69 24.01
C GLN A 219 -15.85 -17.41 22.81
N LEU A 220 -15.16 -18.47 22.37
CA LEU A 220 -15.72 -19.41 21.40
C LEU A 220 -16.54 -20.47 22.14
N ASP A 221 -17.68 -20.90 21.63
CA ASP A 221 -18.46 -22.01 22.20
C ASP A 221 -18.39 -23.28 21.35
N THR A 222 -17.73 -23.21 20.20
CA THR A 222 -17.63 -24.29 19.23
C THR A 222 -16.19 -24.50 18.76
N THR A 223 -15.90 -25.73 18.34
CA THR A 223 -14.68 -26.05 17.60
C THR A 223 -14.76 -25.42 16.21
N ILE A 224 -13.66 -24.81 15.75
CA ILE A 224 -13.50 -24.29 14.40
C ILE A 224 -13.17 -25.46 13.48
N SER A 225 -13.96 -25.61 12.41
CA SER A 225 -13.84 -26.71 11.44
C SER A 225 -13.74 -26.23 9.98
N SER A 226 -13.57 -24.92 9.79
CA SER A 226 -13.39 -24.28 8.49
C SER A 226 -12.24 -23.30 8.58
N ASP A 227 -11.59 -23.02 7.46
CA ASP A 227 -10.48 -22.07 7.42
C ASP A 227 -10.96 -20.68 7.81
N VAL A 228 -10.20 -20.01 8.69
CA VAL A 228 -10.55 -18.68 9.18
C VAL A 228 -9.33 -17.89 9.62
N THR A 229 -9.37 -16.58 9.36
CA THR A 229 -8.44 -15.57 9.87
C THR A 229 -9.16 -14.72 10.92
N ILE A 230 -8.61 -14.65 12.13
CA ILE A 230 -9.10 -13.84 13.25
C ILE A 230 -8.07 -12.76 13.54
N ILE A 231 -8.46 -11.50 13.39
CA ILE A 231 -7.59 -10.34 13.55
C ILE A 231 -8.09 -9.54 14.75
N GLY A 232 -7.25 -9.41 15.77
CA GLY A 232 -7.48 -8.50 16.89
C GLY A 232 -6.97 -7.10 16.62
N ASN A 233 -6.93 -6.29 17.67
CA ASN A 233 -6.45 -4.92 17.63
C ASN A 233 -5.54 -4.58 18.84
N GLY A 234 -4.93 -5.60 19.43
CA GLY A 234 -4.07 -5.50 20.61
C GLY A 234 -4.82 -5.26 21.92
N LYS A 235 -6.15 -5.08 21.86
CA LYS A 235 -7.04 -4.96 23.03
C LYS A 235 -8.11 -6.05 23.08
N SER A 236 -8.35 -6.76 21.98
CA SER A 236 -9.21 -7.94 21.96
C SER A 236 -8.64 -9.04 22.86
N VAL A 237 -9.45 -9.53 23.79
CA VAL A 237 -9.07 -10.58 24.74
C VAL A 237 -9.85 -11.86 24.44
N MET A 238 -9.17 -12.90 23.97
CA MET A 238 -9.73 -14.24 23.89
C MET A 238 -9.63 -14.92 25.26
N LYS A 239 -10.79 -15.15 25.86
CA LYS A 239 -10.94 -15.87 27.12
C LYS A 239 -11.06 -17.36 26.85
N TYR A 240 -10.59 -18.13 27.82
CA TYR A 240 -10.88 -19.54 27.92
C TYR A 240 -12.40 -19.82 27.87
N SER A 241 -12.78 -20.92 27.25
CA SER A 241 -14.11 -21.50 27.28
C SER A 241 -14.02 -23.03 27.19
N ALA A 242 -15.06 -23.75 27.62
CA ALA A 242 -15.05 -25.21 27.56
C ALA A 242 -15.43 -25.70 26.15
N VAL A 243 -14.55 -25.50 25.16
CA VAL A 243 -14.87 -25.76 23.74
C VAL A 243 -14.90 -27.26 23.38
N ASN A 244 -14.17 -28.14 24.07
CA ASN A 244 -14.40 -29.60 23.98
C ASN A 244 -13.66 -30.50 25.00
N VAL A 245 -14.08 -31.78 25.00
CA VAL A 245 -13.75 -32.95 25.84
C VAL A 245 -12.28 -33.15 26.26
N GLY A 246 -11.88 -32.59 27.40
CA GLY A 246 -10.70 -33.07 28.15
C GLY A 246 -9.94 -31.99 28.91
N ALA A 247 -9.85 -30.77 28.37
CA ALA A 247 -9.43 -29.58 29.10
C ALA A 247 -9.95 -28.29 28.44
N GLU A 248 -10.00 -27.21 29.23
CA GLU A 248 -10.52 -25.90 28.84
C GLU A 248 -9.55 -25.21 27.86
N SER A 249 -10.07 -24.61 26.77
CA SER A 249 -9.26 -23.90 25.77
C SER A 249 -9.91 -22.61 25.27
N ALA A 250 -9.14 -21.62 24.85
CA ALA A 250 -9.72 -20.40 24.25
C ALA A 250 -10.12 -20.61 22.79
N LEU A 251 -9.39 -21.48 22.07
CA LEU A 251 -9.64 -21.83 20.68
C LEU A 251 -9.34 -23.32 20.44
N CYS A 252 -10.25 -23.98 19.74
CA CYS A 252 -10.10 -25.38 19.31
C CYS A 252 -10.27 -25.47 17.80
N ALA A 253 -9.26 -26.00 17.09
CA ALA A 253 -9.26 -26.17 15.64
C ALA A 253 -9.26 -27.67 15.26
N ASN A 254 -10.02 -28.05 14.24
CA ASN A 254 -10.12 -29.43 13.77
C ASN A 254 -10.21 -29.48 12.24
N ALA A 255 -9.21 -30.10 11.61
CA ALA A 255 -9.14 -30.30 10.16
C ALA A 255 -9.25 -29.00 9.34
N CYS A 256 -8.67 -27.90 9.84
CA CYS A 256 -8.70 -26.59 9.19
C CYS A 256 -7.42 -25.79 9.43
N THR A 257 -7.30 -24.67 8.72
CA THR A 257 -6.30 -23.63 8.95
C THR A 257 -6.90 -22.48 9.74
N VAL A 258 -6.33 -22.19 10.92
CA VAL A 258 -6.70 -21.02 11.71
C VAL A 258 -5.52 -20.06 11.78
N THR A 259 -5.72 -18.85 11.28
CA THR A 259 -4.78 -17.75 11.43
C THR A 259 -5.29 -16.79 12.50
N VAL A 260 -4.46 -16.41 13.46
CA VAL A 260 -4.79 -15.44 14.51
C VAL A 260 -3.69 -14.37 14.60
N SER A 261 -4.07 -13.11 14.66
CA SER A 261 -3.11 -12.00 14.81
C SER A 261 -3.57 -10.93 15.79
N ASP A 262 -2.64 -10.32 16.53
CA ASP A 262 -2.88 -9.17 17.42
C ASP A 262 -3.99 -9.38 18.48
N VAL A 263 -4.06 -10.60 19.02
CA VAL A 263 -5.02 -11.01 20.05
C VAL A 263 -4.32 -11.29 21.38
N ASN A 264 -4.94 -10.86 22.48
CA ASN A 264 -4.51 -11.25 23.83
C ASN A 264 -5.28 -12.47 24.31
N PHE A 265 -4.61 -13.59 24.50
CA PHE A 265 -5.15 -14.76 25.18
C PHE A 265 -4.91 -14.65 26.68
N LYS A 266 -5.96 -14.86 27.48
CA LYS A 266 -5.85 -14.81 28.94
C LYS A 266 -6.59 -15.96 29.62
N SER A 267 -5.86 -16.68 30.47
CA SER A 267 -6.43 -17.68 31.38
C SER A 267 -6.63 -17.10 32.78
N VAL A 268 -7.59 -17.67 33.52
CA VAL A 268 -7.80 -17.45 34.96
C VAL A 268 -7.66 -18.74 35.79
N SER A 269 -7.39 -19.88 35.13
CA SER A 269 -7.22 -21.18 35.77
C SER A 269 -5.86 -21.78 35.38
N GLY A 270 -5.09 -22.21 36.39
CA GLY A 270 -3.76 -22.83 36.24
C GLY A 270 -3.82 -24.27 35.72
N GLY A 271 -4.44 -24.45 34.55
CA GLY A 271 -4.68 -25.74 33.91
C GLY A 271 -5.22 -25.65 32.47
N ALA A 272 -5.48 -24.45 31.95
CA ALA A 272 -6.05 -24.25 30.63
C ALA A 272 -4.99 -24.24 29.52
N TRP A 273 -5.45 -24.60 28.32
CA TRP A 273 -4.75 -24.38 27.05
C TRP A 273 -5.25 -23.09 26.39
N ALA A 274 -4.45 -22.43 25.55
CA ALA A 274 -4.95 -21.29 24.79
C ALA A 274 -5.52 -21.78 23.44
N ILE A 275 -4.66 -22.39 22.62
CA ILE A 275 -5.02 -22.92 21.31
C ILE A 275 -4.74 -24.43 21.28
N VAL A 276 -5.76 -25.16 20.85
CA VAL A 276 -5.75 -26.61 20.76
C VAL A 276 -6.06 -27.05 19.34
N THR A 277 -5.30 -28.00 18.81
CA THR A 277 -5.75 -28.77 17.64
C THR A 277 -6.30 -30.11 18.09
N THR A 278 -7.33 -30.61 17.41
CA THR A 278 -7.97 -31.90 17.71
C THR A 278 -8.31 -32.67 16.44
N GLY A 279 -8.56 -33.97 16.61
CA GLY A 279 -9.00 -34.85 15.53
C GLY A 279 -7.86 -35.69 14.95
N ASP A 280 -8.22 -36.54 13.99
CA ASP A 280 -7.26 -37.43 13.30
C ASP A 280 -6.63 -36.76 12.06
N ALA A 281 -7.19 -35.64 11.61
CA ALA A 281 -6.68 -34.87 10.48
C ALA A 281 -5.83 -33.69 10.98
N ASP A 282 -4.80 -33.33 10.23
CA ASP A 282 -3.91 -32.23 10.57
C ASP A 282 -4.65 -30.88 10.49
N SER A 283 -4.53 -30.09 11.54
CA SER A 283 -4.89 -28.65 11.55
C SER A 283 -3.63 -27.80 11.41
N ILE A 284 -3.74 -26.64 10.76
CA ILE A 284 -2.65 -25.66 10.68
C ILE A 284 -3.02 -24.45 11.52
N VAL A 285 -2.18 -24.08 12.49
CA VAL A 285 -2.38 -22.90 13.34
C VAL A 285 -1.26 -21.91 13.07
N LYS A 286 -1.64 -20.70 12.65
CA LYS A 286 -0.72 -19.58 12.40
C LYS A 286 -1.03 -18.46 13.37
N VAL A 287 -0.06 -18.03 14.17
CA VAL A 287 -0.25 -17.03 15.21
C VAL A 287 0.81 -15.94 15.08
N TYR A 288 0.36 -14.69 14.98
CA TYR A 288 1.22 -13.53 14.80
C TYR A 288 0.95 -12.49 15.88
N ASP A 289 2.00 -11.96 16.50
CA ASP A 289 1.94 -10.79 17.41
C ASP A 289 0.89 -10.92 18.53
N CYS A 290 0.62 -12.14 18.99
CA CYS A 290 -0.34 -12.40 20.05
C CYS A 290 0.34 -12.45 21.42
N THR A 291 -0.41 -12.15 22.47
CA THR A 291 0.06 -12.30 23.86
C THR A 291 -0.68 -13.43 24.56
N PHE A 292 0.05 -14.30 25.25
CA PHE A 292 -0.50 -15.41 26.04
C PHE A 292 -0.16 -15.23 27.51
N THR A 293 -1.18 -15.10 28.37
CA THR A 293 -0.99 -14.88 29.82
C THR A 293 -1.71 -15.91 30.68
N GLY A 294 -1.00 -16.52 31.63
CA GLY A 294 -1.58 -17.34 32.70
C GLY A 294 -1.95 -18.78 32.30
N PHE A 295 -1.49 -19.27 31.15
CA PHE A 295 -1.79 -20.63 30.68
C PHE A 295 -0.77 -21.65 31.19
N ASP A 296 -1.22 -22.87 31.45
CA ASP A 296 -0.29 -23.98 31.72
C ASP A 296 0.51 -24.32 30.46
N THR A 297 -0.23 -24.53 29.37
CA THR A 297 0.30 -24.88 28.05
C THR A 297 -0.45 -24.09 26.97
N PRO A 298 0.04 -22.89 26.58
CA PRO A 298 -0.57 -22.08 25.52
C PRO A 298 -0.96 -22.88 24.26
N PHE A 299 -0.08 -23.75 23.76
CA PHE A 299 -0.32 -24.52 22.55
C PHE A 299 -0.28 -26.03 22.82
N TYR A 300 -1.37 -26.72 22.49
CA TYR A 300 -1.44 -28.18 22.51
C TYR A 300 -1.85 -28.69 21.13
N PHE A 301 -0.92 -29.35 20.44
CA PHE A 301 -1.12 -29.85 19.08
C PHE A 301 -1.46 -31.34 19.09
N ASN A 302 -2.75 -31.72 19.16
CA ASN A 302 -3.15 -33.10 18.93
C ASN A 302 -3.46 -33.30 17.44
N ASN A 303 -2.40 -33.49 16.67
CA ASN A 303 -2.32 -33.44 15.20
C ASN A 303 -2.30 -32.02 14.61
N GLY A 304 -1.21 -31.69 13.92
CA GLY A 304 -1.05 -30.39 13.26
C GLY A 304 0.29 -29.71 13.48
N GLY A 305 0.41 -28.49 12.96
CA GLY A 305 1.58 -27.63 13.03
C GLY A 305 1.26 -26.20 12.60
N GLY A 306 2.25 -25.43 12.13
CA GLY A 306 2.04 -24.09 11.58
C GLY A 306 3.12 -23.09 11.94
N GLU A 307 2.72 -21.89 12.39
CA GLU A 307 3.62 -20.75 12.59
C GLU A 307 3.26 -20.01 13.89
N ILE A 308 4.25 -19.59 14.66
CA ILE A 308 4.11 -18.72 15.85
C ILE A 308 5.20 -17.65 15.76
N ILE A 309 4.83 -16.42 15.42
CA ILE A 309 5.78 -15.34 15.14
C ILE A 309 5.43 -14.11 15.97
N GLY A 310 6.43 -13.41 16.52
CA GLY A 310 6.23 -12.14 17.24
C GLY A 310 5.44 -12.25 18.55
N CYS A 311 5.17 -13.46 19.04
CA CYS A 311 4.27 -13.68 20.17
C CYS A 311 4.96 -13.49 21.52
N THR A 312 4.22 -13.02 22.52
CA THR A 312 4.70 -12.86 23.90
C THR A 312 3.99 -13.84 24.84
N PHE A 313 4.76 -14.53 25.69
CA PHE A 313 4.27 -15.49 26.67
C PHE A 313 4.64 -15.01 28.07
N THR A 314 3.65 -14.92 28.96
CA THR A 314 3.82 -14.40 30.31
C THR A 314 3.06 -15.25 31.33
N ASP A 315 3.67 -15.51 32.47
CA ASP A 315 3.11 -16.28 33.59
C ASP A 315 2.55 -17.64 33.14
N CYS A 316 3.30 -18.35 32.30
CA CYS A 316 2.90 -19.65 31.78
C CYS A 316 3.66 -20.78 32.51
N HIS A 317 2.94 -21.78 33.03
CA HIS A 317 3.44 -22.59 34.16
C HIS A 317 4.04 -23.96 33.82
N LYS A 318 3.76 -24.55 32.63
CA LYS A 318 4.32 -25.85 32.21
C LYS A 318 5.23 -25.71 31.00
N SER A 319 4.66 -25.86 29.80
CA SER A 319 5.38 -25.83 28.53
C SER A 319 4.60 -24.99 27.53
N SER A 320 5.24 -24.06 26.80
CA SER A 320 4.52 -23.23 25.84
C SER A 320 3.83 -24.04 24.74
N ILE A 321 4.50 -25.09 24.26
CA ILE A 321 4.10 -25.91 23.12
C ILE A 321 4.22 -27.39 23.47
N GLN A 322 3.16 -28.16 23.21
CA GLN A 322 3.06 -29.58 23.53
C GLN A 322 2.53 -30.43 22.37
N ASP A 323 3.02 -31.68 22.29
CA ASP A 323 2.52 -32.80 21.45
C ASP A 323 2.53 -32.59 19.92
N LEU A 324 3.35 -31.64 19.44
CA LEU A 324 3.53 -31.35 18.02
C LEU A 324 3.79 -32.61 17.17
N SER A 325 2.94 -32.84 16.17
CA SER A 325 3.05 -33.98 15.25
C SER A 325 3.49 -33.60 13.82
N SER A 326 3.55 -32.30 13.50
CA SER A 326 3.94 -31.75 12.20
C SER A 326 4.99 -30.63 12.33
N VAL A 327 5.26 -29.90 11.25
CA VAL A 327 6.23 -28.80 11.24
C VAL A 327 5.65 -27.55 11.92
N LEU A 328 6.43 -26.93 12.81
CA LEU A 328 6.10 -25.67 13.47
C LEU A 328 7.27 -24.70 13.37
N THR A 329 7.02 -23.53 12.78
CA THR A 329 7.96 -22.41 12.78
C THR A 329 7.68 -21.55 14.02
N VAL A 330 8.72 -21.22 14.79
CA VAL A 330 8.64 -20.28 15.91
C VAL A 330 9.75 -19.24 15.75
N GLU A 331 9.39 -17.96 15.64
CA GLU A 331 10.29 -16.85 15.31
C GLU A 331 9.94 -15.59 16.13
N ASP A 332 10.93 -14.80 16.52
CA ASP A 332 10.75 -13.50 17.21
C ASP A 332 9.81 -13.52 18.43
N CYS A 333 9.71 -14.65 19.13
CA CYS A 333 8.85 -14.80 20.30
C CYS A 333 9.56 -14.49 21.61
N ARG A 334 8.82 -13.95 22.59
CA ARG A 334 9.32 -13.66 23.94
C ARG A 334 8.68 -14.58 24.97
N PHE A 335 9.52 -15.25 25.77
CA PHE A 335 9.10 -16.12 26.88
C PHE A 335 9.62 -15.60 28.22
N ASP A 336 8.92 -15.93 29.31
CA ASP A 336 9.39 -15.60 30.67
C ASP A 336 10.64 -16.41 31.05
N GLU A 337 11.46 -15.82 31.91
CA GLU A 337 12.70 -16.46 32.36
C GLU A 337 12.42 -17.77 33.11
N GLY A 338 13.02 -18.87 32.64
CA GLY A 338 12.88 -20.19 33.25
C GLY A 338 11.67 -21.00 32.77
N GLN A 339 10.85 -20.47 31.86
CA GLN A 339 9.75 -21.19 31.22
C GLN A 339 10.27 -22.30 30.30
N ASN A 340 9.65 -23.50 30.35
CA ASN A 340 9.91 -24.51 29.32
C ASN A 340 9.15 -24.11 28.05
N VAL A 341 9.85 -24.08 26.92
CA VAL A 341 9.22 -23.66 25.66
C VAL A 341 8.57 -24.85 24.97
N PHE A 342 9.24 -26.01 24.94
CA PHE A 342 8.78 -27.19 24.21
C PHE A 342 8.75 -28.44 25.10
N TYR A 343 7.64 -29.18 25.03
CA TYR A 343 7.51 -30.55 25.54
C TYR A 343 7.04 -31.46 24.38
N VAL A 344 7.94 -32.26 23.82
CA VAL A 344 7.67 -33.11 22.65
C VAL A 344 7.97 -34.57 22.98
N ASN A 345 6.98 -35.45 22.77
CA ASN A 345 7.09 -36.87 23.13
C ASN A 345 7.76 -37.74 22.04
N ASP A 346 8.14 -37.20 20.87
CA ASP A 346 8.72 -37.98 19.76
C ASP A 346 9.82 -37.24 18.98
N VAL A 347 10.90 -37.97 18.63
CA VAL A 347 12.12 -37.51 17.93
C VAL A 347 11.88 -37.20 16.43
N LYS A 348 10.70 -36.69 16.08
CA LYS A 348 10.33 -36.23 14.73
C LYS A 348 10.32 -34.72 14.58
N VAL A 349 10.97 -33.98 15.50
CA VAL A 349 11.38 -32.60 15.23
C VAL A 349 12.59 -32.60 14.26
N GLN A 350 12.39 -33.17 13.07
CA GLN A 350 13.31 -33.08 11.94
C GLN A 350 12.80 -32.01 10.99
N ASN A 351 12.79 -30.76 11.45
CA ASN A 351 13.22 -29.57 10.71
C ASN A 351 12.68 -28.30 11.37
N MET A 352 13.63 -27.58 11.98
CA MET A 352 13.71 -26.12 12.06
C MET A 352 12.72 -25.40 12.99
N VAL A 353 13.08 -25.36 14.28
CA VAL A 353 12.86 -24.17 15.10
C VAL A 353 14.01 -23.19 14.81
N LYS A 354 13.74 -22.05 14.19
CA LYS A 354 14.69 -20.93 14.06
C LYS A 354 14.40 -19.93 15.16
N THR A 355 14.99 -20.13 16.33
CA THR A 355 14.90 -19.14 17.41
C THR A 355 15.90 -18.00 17.17
N ASP A 356 15.57 -17.07 16.31
CA ASP A 356 16.29 -15.79 16.26
C ASP A 356 15.80 -14.94 17.45
N GLY A 357 16.70 -14.55 18.36
CA GLY A 357 16.41 -13.62 19.46
C GLY A 357 15.86 -14.17 20.79
N CYS A 358 15.49 -15.45 20.92
CA CYS A 358 14.87 -15.97 22.16
C CYS A 358 15.85 -16.15 23.35
N ALA A 359 15.36 -15.89 24.57
CA ALA A 359 16.01 -16.33 25.81
C ALA A 359 15.95 -17.87 25.91
N VAL A 360 17.12 -18.51 25.93
CA VAL A 360 17.41 -19.96 26.04
C VAL A 360 16.19 -20.88 26.16
N ALA A 361 15.65 -21.31 25.01
CA ALA A 361 14.64 -22.36 24.95
C ALA A 361 15.23 -23.68 25.49
N ARG A 362 14.60 -24.25 26.53
CA ARG A 362 14.88 -25.62 26.97
C ARG A 362 13.90 -26.55 26.28
N ILE A 363 14.41 -27.44 25.44
CA ILE A 363 13.67 -28.59 24.92
C ILE A 363 13.75 -29.66 26.00
N TYR A 364 12.61 -30.04 26.56
CA TYR A 364 12.54 -31.13 27.52
C TYR A 364 12.24 -32.44 26.75
N GLU A 365 13.23 -33.32 26.68
CA GLU A 365 13.03 -34.72 26.29
C GLU A 365 12.82 -35.54 27.58
N PRO A 366 11.74 -36.35 27.68
CA PRO A 366 11.46 -37.14 28.88
C PRO A 366 12.50 -38.20 29.23
#